data_AF-A0A1N6DSX1-F1
#
_entry.id   AF-A0A1N6DSX1-F1
#
_cell.length_a   1.000
_cell.length_b   1.000
_cell.length_c   1.000
_cell.angle_alpha   90.00
_cell.angle_beta   90.00
_cell.angle_gamma   90.00
#
_symmetry.space_group_name_H-M   'P 1'
#
loop_
_entity.id
_entity.type
_entity.pdbx_description
1 polymer ?
#
loop_
_entity_poly.entity_id
_entity_poly.type
_entity_poly.pdbx_seq_one_letter_code
_entity_poly.pdbx_strand_id
1 'polypeptide(L)'
;MANRLTTFGNDLYTGKRSFNFVGGRKKWYTIAGILILLSVVVPLLTGINFSIEFRGGSQFQIAQVENATAEPAIEAVHSVVPDAEVRVAIVGGTGVRVQTDQLDQADSQDVTGALAEAYDVPESEVTSSFIGPSWGADVTRQALVGLVAFLLLAGIIMALYFRTWKMSLAAILALIGDLVVTVGIYAAVGFEISPAATIGILTILSYSLYDTVVVFDKIRENTAEDGQESRRTFAESVNLAVNQTLVRSINTSVVAALPVAAILFIGAGVLGADTLRDISLALLIGILVGTWSTVFVAAPLYSQLREGEPAISRHDQKVLKERERAASVSTGAEALPTA
;
A
#
# COMPACT_ATOMS: atom_id res chain seq x y z
N MET A 1 -36.04 14.43 -0.15
CA MET A 1 -34.81 15.07 -0.69
C MET A 1 -33.73 14.03 -0.74
N ALA A 2 -33.15 13.74 -1.91
CA ALA A 2 -31.97 12.89 -1.96
C ALA A 2 -30.82 13.59 -1.21
N ASN A 3 -30.11 12.86 -0.36
CA ASN A 3 -28.95 13.37 0.35
C ASN A 3 -27.90 13.86 -0.69
N ARG A 4 -27.15 14.93 -0.40
CA ARG A 4 -26.17 15.49 -1.37
C ARG A 4 -25.16 14.43 -1.82
N LEU A 5 -24.81 13.50 -0.92
CA LEU A 5 -23.92 12.37 -1.20
C LEU A 5 -24.53 11.35 -2.16
N THR A 6 -25.83 11.03 -2.02
CA THR A 6 -26.50 10.07 -2.91
C THR A 6 -26.72 10.66 -4.31
N THR A 7 -26.94 11.97 -4.40
CA THR A 7 -27.04 12.68 -5.68
C THR A 7 -25.69 12.69 -6.39
N PHE A 8 -24.61 12.97 -5.67
CA PHE A 8 -23.25 12.95 -6.20
C PHE A 8 -22.84 11.58 -6.74
N GLY A 9 -23.08 10.51 -5.98
CA GLY A 9 -22.76 9.15 -6.42
C GLY A 9 -23.59 8.71 -7.63
N ASN A 10 -24.88 9.06 -7.67
CA ASN A 10 -25.73 8.77 -8.83
C ASN A 10 -25.32 9.56 -10.08
N ASP A 11 -24.89 10.82 -9.92
CA ASP A 11 -24.39 11.65 -11.02
C ASP A 11 -23.08 11.09 -11.60
N LEU A 12 -22.19 10.56 -10.75
CA LEU A 12 -20.98 9.85 -11.20
C LEU A 12 -21.33 8.54 -11.90
N TYR A 13 -22.28 7.76 -11.35
CA TYR A 13 -22.69 6.48 -11.91
C TYR A 13 -23.35 6.62 -13.29
N THR A 14 -24.20 7.62 -13.45
CA THR A 14 -24.89 7.93 -14.72
C THR A 14 -24.02 8.70 -15.71
N GLY A 15 -22.82 9.13 -15.31
CA GLY A 15 -21.92 9.95 -16.14
C GLY A 15 -22.35 11.41 -16.27
N LYS A 16 -23.39 11.87 -15.56
CA LYS A 16 -23.78 13.29 -15.50
C LYS A 16 -22.67 14.17 -14.92
N ARG A 17 -21.87 13.62 -14.02
CA ARG A 17 -20.58 14.18 -13.58
C ARG A 17 -19.50 13.17 -13.92
N SER A 18 -18.40 13.64 -14.50
CA SER A 18 -17.27 12.77 -14.83
C SER A 18 -15.97 13.53 -14.60
N PHE A 19 -15.09 12.93 -13.79
CA PHE A 19 -13.71 13.36 -13.66
C PHE A 19 -12.87 12.66 -14.72
N ASN A 20 -11.98 13.40 -15.38
CA ASN A 20 -11.16 12.87 -16.47
C ASN A 20 -9.84 12.28 -15.95
N PHE A 21 -9.92 11.07 -15.38
CA PHE A 21 -8.78 10.31 -14.89
C PHE A 21 -7.88 9.84 -16.04
N VAL A 22 -8.49 9.23 -17.07
CA VAL A 22 -7.75 8.61 -18.19
C VAL A 22 -7.09 9.66 -19.08
N GLY A 23 -7.78 10.75 -19.42
CA GLY A 23 -7.20 11.85 -20.19
C GLY A 23 -6.10 12.60 -19.42
N GLY A 24 -6.14 12.58 -18.09
CA GLY A 24 -5.11 13.14 -17.20
C GLY A 24 -3.87 12.27 -17.01
N ARG A 25 -3.77 11.09 -17.65
CA ARG A 25 -2.77 10.05 -17.36
C ARG A 25 -1.32 10.52 -17.24
N LYS A 26 -0.90 11.49 -18.06
CA LYS A 26 0.48 12.02 -18.01
C LYS A 26 0.81 12.61 -16.63
N LYS A 27 -0.13 13.37 -16.04
CA LYS A 27 0.05 13.96 -14.70
C LYS A 27 0.15 12.88 -13.64
N TRP A 28 -0.73 11.88 -13.71
CA TRP A 28 -0.78 10.78 -12.74
C TRP A 28 0.45 9.88 -12.82
N TYR A 29 0.95 9.59 -14.02
CA TYR A 29 2.21 8.86 -14.20
C TYR A 29 3.42 9.65 -13.72
N THR A 30 3.45 10.97 -13.90
CA THR A 30 4.52 11.79 -13.33
C THR A 30 4.49 11.71 -11.80
N ILE A 31 3.33 11.82 -11.18
CA ILE A 31 3.18 11.69 -9.72
C ILE A 31 3.60 10.29 -9.26
N ALA A 32 3.10 9.23 -9.90
CA ALA A 32 3.45 7.85 -9.57
C ALA A 32 4.95 7.60 -9.74
N GLY A 33 5.55 8.09 -10.82
CA GLY A 33 6.98 7.97 -11.08
C GLY A 33 7.84 8.70 -10.04
N ILE A 34 7.42 9.89 -9.60
CA ILE A 34 8.09 10.61 -8.51
C ILE A 34 7.95 9.84 -7.20
N LEU A 35 6.75 9.33 -6.86
CA LEU A 35 6.55 8.55 -5.65
C LEU A 35 7.41 7.28 -5.65
N ILE A 36 7.41 6.51 -6.74
CA ILE A 36 8.27 5.33 -6.90
C ILE A 36 9.75 5.71 -6.77
N LEU A 37 10.18 6.79 -7.42
CA LEU A 37 11.57 7.26 -7.34
C LEU A 37 11.95 7.61 -5.90
N LEU A 38 11.13 8.39 -5.20
CA LEU A 38 11.38 8.77 -3.80
C LEU A 38 11.39 7.53 -2.89
N SER A 39 10.47 6.59 -3.12
CA SER A 39 10.37 5.33 -2.40
C SER A 39 11.59 4.43 -2.55
N VAL A 40 12.42 4.63 -3.59
CA VAL A 40 13.69 3.91 -3.78
C VAL A 40 14.87 4.76 -3.33
N VAL A 41 14.92 6.03 -3.69
CA VAL A 41 16.06 6.92 -3.42
C VAL A 41 16.18 7.25 -1.94
N VAL A 42 15.08 7.55 -1.24
CA VAL A 42 15.15 7.92 0.19
C VAL A 42 15.74 6.78 1.01
N PRO A 43 15.24 5.53 0.94
CA PRO A 43 15.82 4.43 1.71
C PRO A 43 17.26 4.08 1.32
N LEU A 44 17.68 4.31 0.06
CA LEU A 44 19.08 4.14 -0.35
C LEU A 44 20.02 5.16 0.32
N LEU A 45 19.53 6.37 0.60
CA LEU A 45 20.32 7.43 1.23
C LEU A 45 20.30 7.36 2.77
N THR A 46 19.15 7.01 3.35
CA THR A 46 18.98 6.97 4.82
C THR A 46 19.25 5.61 5.43
N GLY A 47 19.30 4.55 4.61
CA GLY A 47 19.30 3.17 5.08
C GLY A 47 17.88 2.65 5.36
N ILE A 48 17.75 1.32 5.44
CA ILE A 48 16.53 0.63 5.83
C ILE A 48 16.71 0.06 7.24
N ASN A 49 15.82 0.44 8.15
CA ASN A 49 15.77 -0.09 9.50
C ASN A 49 15.09 -1.45 9.46
N PHE A 50 15.85 -2.51 9.69
CA PHE A 50 15.32 -3.88 9.75
C PHE A 50 15.22 -4.35 11.19
N SER A 51 14.14 -5.11 11.40
CA SER A 51 13.95 -6.13 12.42
C SER A 51 15.22 -6.72 13.04
N ILE A 52 15.35 -6.87 14.37
CA ILE A 52 16.30 -7.90 14.89
C ILE A 52 15.93 -9.30 14.37
N GLU A 53 14.66 -9.51 14.07
CA GLU A 53 14.13 -10.66 13.34
C GLU A 53 14.84 -10.87 11.99
N PHE A 54 15.19 -9.80 11.26
CA PHE A 54 15.89 -9.94 9.99
C PHE A 54 17.42 -9.86 10.12
N ARG A 55 17.94 -9.11 11.09
CA ARG A 55 19.38 -8.92 11.30
C ARG A 55 20.02 -10.05 12.11
N GLY A 56 19.25 -10.72 12.95
CA GLY A 56 19.77 -11.53 14.05
C GLY A 56 20.17 -10.65 15.22
N GLY A 57 19.98 -11.13 16.46
CA GLY A 57 20.28 -10.33 17.65
C GLY A 57 19.80 -10.95 18.95
N SER A 58 20.13 -10.27 20.05
CA SER A 58 19.69 -10.65 21.39
C SER A 58 18.58 -9.70 21.87
N GLN A 59 17.52 -10.28 22.43
CA GLN A 59 16.39 -9.55 23.00
C GLN A 59 16.20 -9.94 24.46
N PHE A 60 16.07 -8.92 25.31
CA PHE A 60 15.78 -9.03 26.72
C PHE A 60 14.41 -8.42 27.00
N GLN A 61 13.63 -9.06 27.86
CA GLN A 61 12.33 -8.56 28.27
C GLN A 61 12.19 -8.61 29.78
N ILE A 62 11.87 -7.47 30.35
CA ILE A 62 11.71 -7.25 31.78
C ILE A 62 10.24 -6.97 32.04
N ALA A 63 9.63 -7.75 32.93
CA ALA A 63 8.24 -7.55 33.32
C ALA A 63 8.15 -6.60 34.54
N GLN A 64 7.10 -5.78 34.59
CA GLN A 64 6.69 -5.04 35.80
C GLN A 64 7.77 -4.11 36.39
N VAL A 65 8.34 -3.24 35.56
CA VAL A 65 9.22 -2.15 35.98
C VAL A 65 8.41 -0.96 36.50
N GLU A 66 8.73 -0.50 37.72
CA GLU A 66 8.20 0.78 38.24
C GLU A 66 8.85 1.94 37.48
N ASN A 67 8.04 2.77 36.80
CA ASN A 67 8.51 3.87 35.94
C ASN A 67 9.45 3.42 34.80
N ALA A 68 8.96 2.51 33.95
CA ALA A 68 9.67 2.01 32.78
C ALA A 68 10.13 3.16 31.84
N THR A 69 11.45 3.41 31.84
CA THR A 69 12.14 4.38 30.98
C THR A 69 13.25 3.68 30.20
N ALA A 70 13.70 4.30 29.10
CA ALA A 70 14.65 3.67 28.18
C ALA A 70 16.11 3.83 28.63
N GLU A 71 16.46 4.94 29.28
CA GLU A 71 17.84 5.26 29.65
C GLU A 71 18.55 4.17 30.48
N PRO A 72 17.94 3.58 31.54
CA PRO A 72 18.62 2.57 32.36
C PRO A 72 19.01 1.32 31.57
N ALA A 73 18.16 0.89 30.63
CA ALA A 73 18.46 -0.24 29.76
C ALA A 73 19.65 0.03 28.83
N ILE A 74 19.74 1.25 28.28
CA ILE A 74 20.83 1.62 27.37
C ILE A 74 22.15 1.62 28.14
N GLU A 75 22.18 2.26 29.31
CA GLU A 75 23.37 2.32 30.16
C GLU A 75 23.80 0.93 30.65
N ALA A 76 22.84 0.08 31.05
CA ALA A 76 23.11 -1.30 31.47
C ALA A 76 23.78 -2.11 30.36
N VAL A 77 23.25 -2.04 29.13
CA VAL A 77 23.86 -2.76 27.99
C VAL A 77 25.24 -2.20 27.68
N HIS A 78 25.42 -0.88 27.62
CA HIS A 78 26.71 -0.25 27.32
C HIS A 78 27.76 -0.46 28.41
N SER A 79 27.36 -0.77 29.64
CA SER A 79 28.29 -1.15 30.71
C SER A 79 28.99 -2.49 30.44
N VAL A 80 28.35 -3.39 29.69
CA VAL A 80 28.87 -4.70 29.32
C VAL A 80 29.45 -4.67 27.91
N VAL A 81 28.69 -4.12 26.96
CA VAL A 81 29.05 -4.05 25.53
C VAL A 81 28.97 -2.58 25.07
N PRO A 82 30.06 -1.80 25.21
CA PRO A 82 30.05 -0.35 24.99
C PRO A 82 29.62 0.11 23.60
N ASP A 83 29.91 -0.70 22.57
CA ASP A 83 29.66 -0.35 21.16
C ASP A 83 28.38 -0.99 20.60
N ALA A 84 27.53 -1.60 21.44
CA ALA A 84 26.30 -2.25 20.97
C ALA A 84 25.25 -1.24 20.47
N GLU A 85 24.60 -1.54 19.35
CA GLU A 85 23.36 -0.85 18.98
C GLU A 85 22.23 -1.31 19.93
N VAL A 86 21.69 -0.41 20.74
CA VAL A 86 20.62 -0.71 21.70
C VAL A 86 19.33 -0.06 21.28
N ARG A 87 18.25 -0.84 21.24
CA ARG A 87 16.89 -0.34 21.06
C ARG A 87 16.05 -0.75 22.26
N VAL A 88 15.36 0.22 22.84
CA VAL A 88 14.51 0.00 24.00
C VAL A 88 13.07 0.41 23.66
N ALA A 89 12.14 -0.47 23.96
CA ALA A 89 10.71 -0.23 23.83
C ALA A 89 10.00 -0.48 25.15
N ILE A 90 9.05 0.40 25.49
CA ILE A 90 8.22 0.27 26.68
C ILE A 90 6.93 -0.43 26.30
N VAL A 91 6.72 -1.63 26.85
CA VAL A 91 5.62 -2.52 26.51
C VAL A 91 4.53 -2.45 27.57
N GLY A 92 3.33 -1.98 27.21
CA GLY A 92 2.19 -1.93 28.12
C GLY A 92 2.35 -1.00 29.34
N GLY A 93 3.29 -0.04 29.26
CA GLY A 93 3.54 0.97 30.30
C GLY A 93 4.42 0.52 31.48
N THR A 94 4.61 -0.78 31.68
CA THR A 94 5.44 -1.34 32.77
C THR A 94 6.43 -2.40 32.32
N GLY A 95 6.35 -2.90 31.08
CA GLY A 95 7.36 -3.80 30.53
C GLY A 95 8.47 -3.03 29.83
N VAL A 96 9.70 -3.53 29.91
CA VAL A 96 10.83 -3.01 29.13
C VAL A 96 11.31 -4.13 28.21
N ARG A 97 11.40 -3.83 26.90
CA ARG A 97 12.03 -4.70 25.91
C ARG A 97 13.30 -4.04 25.43
N VAL A 98 14.41 -4.74 25.52
CA VAL A 98 15.73 -4.31 25.07
C VAL A 98 16.16 -5.22 23.93
N GLN A 99 16.59 -4.64 22.82
CA GLN A 99 17.06 -5.34 21.65
C GLN A 99 18.46 -4.85 21.31
N THR A 100 19.34 -5.79 20.99
CA THR A 100 20.76 -5.56 20.74
C THR A 100 21.23 -6.39 19.54
N ASP A 101 22.42 -6.08 19.04
CA ASP A 101 23.14 -6.99 18.14
C ASP A 101 23.34 -8.38 18.77
N GLN A 102 23.83 -9.34 17.98
CA GLN A 102 24.07 -10.68 18.48
C GLN A 102 25.13 -10.65 19.61
N LEU A 103 24.70 -10.99 20.82
CA LEU A 103 25.58 -11.18 21.97
C LEU A 103 25.98 -12.65 22.10
N ASP A 104 27.17 -12.90 22.63
CA ASP A 104 27.54 -14.24 23.04
C ASP A 104 26.86 -14.64 24.37
N GLN A 105 27.06 -15.88 24.81
CA GLN A 105 26.39 -16.37 26.00
C GLN A 105 26.86 -15.69 27.29
N ALA A 106 28.13 -15.26 27.35
CA ALA A 106 28.69 -14.59 28.52
C ALA A 106 28.15 -13.15 28.58
N ASP A 107 28.27 -12.40 27.49
CA ASP A 107 27.75 -11.04 27.37
C ASP A 107 26.24 -11.02 27.62
N SER A 108 25.49 -12.00 27.11
CA SER A 108 24.05 -12.08 27.36
C SER A 108 23.71 -12.32 28.84
N GLN A 109 24.55 -13.04 29.60
CA GLN A 109 24.34 -13.23 31.04
C GLN A 109 24.69 -11.95 31.80
N ASP A 110 25.82 -11.33 31.46
CA ASP A 110 26.26 -10.09 32.09
C ASP A 110 25.26 -8.95 31.84
N VAL A 111 24.72 -8.83 30.61
CA VAL A 111 23.64 -7.88 30.27
C VAL A 111 22.37 -8.19 31.04
N THR A 112 22.03 -9.47 31.26
CA THR A 112 20.86 -9.86 32.07
C THR A 112 21.00 -9.36 33.50
N GLY A 113 22.18 -9.56 34.12
CA GLY A 113 22.47 -9.07 35.46
C GLY A 113 22.47 -7.55 35.56
N ALA A 114 23.10 -6.86 34.60
CA ALA A 114 23.12 -5.40 34.54
C ALA A 114 21.72 -4.80 34.39
N LEU A 115 20.86 -5.41 33.56
CA LEU A 115 19.46 -5.00 33.41
C LEU A 115 18.63 -5.26 34.68
N ALA A 116 18.87 -6.37 35.36
CA ALA A 116 18.22 -6.67 36.63
C ALA A 116 18.56 -5.63 37.70
N GLU A 117 19.84 -5.26 37.83
CA GLU A 117 20.31 -4.21 38.75
C GLU A 117 19.76 -2.82 38.36
N ALA A 118 19.80 -2.46 37.08
CA ALA A 118 19.37 -1.15 36.61
C ALA A 118 17.88 -0.86 36.85
N TYR A 119 17.04 -1.90 36.87
CA TYR A 119 15.60 -1.79 37.10
C TYR A 119 15.14 -2.27 38.48
N ASP A 120 16.08 -2.62 39.38
CA ASP A 120 15.81 -3.14 40.73
C ASP A 120 14.84 -4.33 40.74
N VAL A 121 15.05 -5.26 39.79
CA VAL A 121 14.25 -6.48 39.66
C VAL A 121 15.13 -7.73 39.83
N PRO A 122 14.57 -8.87 40.28
CA PRO A 122 15.31 -10.13 40.27
C PRO A 122 15.69 -10.53 38.84
N GLU A 123 16.88 -11.13 38.64
CA GLU A 123 17.29 -11.67 37.33
C GLU A 123 16.26 -12.65 36.73
N SER A 124 15.49 -13.35 37.57
CA SER A 124 14.43 -14.25 37.11
C SER A 124 13.29 -13.55 36.36
N GLU A 125 13.14 -12.24 36.52
CA GLU A 125 12.16 -11.41 35.79
C GLU A 125 12.73 -10.87 34.46
N VAL A 126 14.02 -11.08 34.19
CA VAL A 126 14.67 -10.71 32.93
C VAL A 126 14.74 -11.93 32.03
N THR A 127 13.86 -11.99 31.04
CA THR A 127 13.86 -13.06 30.04
C THR A 127 14.76 -12.68 28.88
N SER A 128 15.82 -13.45 28.64
CA SER A 128 16.65 -13.34 27.44
C SER A 128 16.19 -14.30 26.35
N SER A 129 16.25 -13.84 25.11
CA SER A 129 15.92 -14.60 23.91
C SER A 129 16.88 -14.22 22.79
N PHE A 130 17.27 -15.20 22.00
CA PHE A 130 18.20 -15.01 20.88
C PHE A 130 17.50 -15.34 19.57
N ILE A 131 17.68 -14.46 18.58
CA ILE A 131 17.20 -14.66 17.22
C ILE A 131 18.40 -14.95 16.34
N GLY A 132 18.46 -16.20 15.85
CA GLY A 132 19.54 -16.66 15.00
C GLY A 132 19.52 -16.03 13.60
N PRO A 133 20.69 -15.78 12.97
CA PRO A 133 20.79 -15.24 11.62
C PRO A 133 20.05 -16.09 10.56
N SER A 134 19.97 -17.41 10.77
CA SER A 134 19.25 -18.32 9.88
C SER A 134 17.75 -18.07 9.87
N TRP A 135 17.18 -17.67 11.01
CA TRP A 135 15.75 -17.37 11.12
C TRP A 135 15.38 -16.19 10.22
N GLY A 136 16.17 -15.11 10.25
CA GLY A 136 15.93 -13.92 9.42
C GLY A 136 16.02 -14.24 7.93
N ALA A 137 17.06 -14.99 7.54
CA ALA A 137 17.24 -15.45 6.17
C ALA A 137 16.07 -16.31 5.67
N ASP A 138 15.59 -17.24 6.50
CA ASP A 138 14.44 -18.10 6.18
C ASP A 138 13.15 -17.30 6.04
N VAL A 139 12.90 -16.34 6.94
CA VAL A 139 11.70 -15.49 6.89
C VAL A 139 11.73 -14.57 5.66
N THR A 140 12.85 -13.91 5.37
CA THR A 140 13.00 -13.12 4.14
C THR A 140 12.76 -13.97 2.90
N ARG A 141 13.33 -15.18 2.86
CA ARG A 141 13.15 -16.11 1.74
C ARG A 141 11.69 -16.51 1.58
N GLN A 142 11.00 -16.85 2.67
CA GLN A 142 9.57 -17.21 2.63
C GLN A 142 8.70 -16.02 2.20
N ALA A 143 8.97 -14.81 2.68
CA ALA A 143 8.25 -13.61 2.28
C ALA A 143 8.41 -13.32 0.77
N LEU A 144 9.64 -13.43 0.24
CA LEU A 144 9.91 -13.26 -1.19
C LEU A 144 9.24 -14.34 -2.04
N VAL A 145 9.34 -15.61 -1.64
CA VAL A 145 8.67 -16.71 -2.35
C VAL A 145 7.16 -16.52 -2.32
N GLY A 146 6.59 -16.15 -1.17
CA GLY A 146 5.16 -15.87 -1.03
C GLY A 146 4.70 -14.70 -1.92
N LEU A 147 5.47 -13.61 -1.96
CA LEU A 147 5.19 -12.46 -2.82
C LEU A 147 5.21 -12.84 -4.31
N VAL A 148 6.26 -13.54 -4.76
CA VAL A 148 6.39 -13.96 -6.17
C VAL A 148 5.27 -14.93 -6.53
N ALA A 149 4.99 -15.92 -5.68
CA ALA A 149 3.90 -16.86 -5.88
C ALA A 149 2.54 -16.14 -5.96
N PHE A 150 2.29 -15.17 -5.07
CA PHE A 150 1.09 -14.34 -5.08
C PHE A 150 0.96 -13.55 -6.39
N LEU A 151 1.99 -12.81 -6.81
CA LEU A 151 1.94 -12.00 -8.03
C LEU A 151 1.74 -12.87 -9.28
N LEU A 152 2.40 -14.02 -9.36
CA LEU A 152 2.22 -14.97 -10.47
C LEU A 152 0.80 -15.54 -10.49
N LEU A 153 0.30 -16.03 -9.35
CA LEU A 153 -1.02 -16.65 -9.28
C LEU A 153 -2.13 -15.62 -9.53
N ALA A 154 -2.03 -14.43 -8.91
CA ALA A 154 -2.95 -13.32 -9.16
C ALA A 154 -2.92 -12.92 -10.64
N GLY A 155 -1.73 -12.82 -11.25
CA GLY A 155 -1.57 -12.51 -12.66
C GLY A 155 -2.23 -13.53 -13.58
N ILE A 156 -2.01 -14.83 -13.32
CA ILE A 156 -2.62 -15.93 -14.07
C ILE A 156 -4.15 -15.91 -13.92
N ILE A 157 -4.65 -15.84 -12.68
CA ILE A 157 -6.09 -15.83 -12.41
C ILE A 157 -6.74 -14.62 -13.09
N MET A 158 -6.16 -13.42 -12.98
CA MET A 158 -6.68 -12.23 -13.66
C MET A 158 -6.67 -12.39 -15.18
N ALA A 159 -5.61 -12.95 -15.75
CA ALA A 159 -5.53 -13.17 -17.20
C ALA A 159 -6.63 -14.12 -17.69
N LEU A 160 -6.89 -15.19 -16.92
CA LEU A 160 -7.97 -16.15 -17.20
C LEU A 160 -9.37 -15.54 -16.98
N TYR A 161 -9.58 -14.85 -15.87
CA TYR A 161 -10.86 -14.25 -15.48
C TYR A 161 -11.29 -13.15 -16.47
N PHE A 162 -10.40 -12.21 -16.77
CA PHE A 162 -10.66 -11.10 -17.70
C PHE A 162 -10.50 -11.46 -19.18
N ARG A 163 -10.00 -12.67 -19.48
CA ARG A 163 -9.71 -13.16 -20.84
C ARG A 163 -8.83 -12.21 -21.66
N THR A 164 -8.08 -11.33 -20.99
CA THR A 164 -7.27 -10.27 -21.59
C THR A 164 -5.99 -10.12 -20.78
N TRP A 165 -4.85 -10.51 -21.37
CA TRP A 165 -3.55 -10.42 -20.68
C TRP A 165 -3.15 -8.98 -20.33
N LYS A 166 -3.59 -7.98 -21.12
CA LYS A 166 -3.31 -6.56 -20.87
C LYS A 166 -3.99 -6.01 -19.62
N MET A 167 -5.17 -6.52 -19.26
CA MET A 167 -5.82 -6.19 -17.98
C MET A 167 -4.97 -6.74 -16.83
N SER A 168 -4.60 -8.01 -16.90
CA SER A 168 -3.73 -8.62 -15.88
C SER A 168 -2.40 -7.87 -15.74
N LEU A 169 -1.75 -7.52 -16.86
CA LEU A 169 -0.51 -6.76 -16.83
C LEU A 169 -0.67 -5.39 -16.15
N ALA A 170 -1.71 -4.61 -16.51
CA ALA A 170 -1.94 -3.30 -15.89
C ALA A 170 -2.20 -3.40 -14.38
N ALA A 171 -2.97 -4.40 -13.95
CA ALA A 171 -3.25 -4.66 -12.55
C ALA A 171 -1.98 -5.06 -11.77
N ILE A 172 -1.17 -5.98 -12.31
CA ILE A 172 0.08 -6.42 -11.67
C ILE A 172 1.11 -5.28 -11.58
N LEU A 173 1.24 -4.47 -12.64
CA LEU A 173 2.16 -3.32 -12.60
C LEU A 173 1.73 -2.28 -11.56
N ALA A 174 0.41 -2.05 -11.41
CA ALA A 174 -0.10 -1.20 -10.35
C ALA A 174 0.19 -1.77 -8.95
N LEU A 175 -0.04 -3.08 -8.74
CA LEU A 175 0.25 -3.75 -7.46
C LEU A 175 1.74 -3.73 -7.09
N ILE A 176 2.63 -3.90 -8.06
CA ILE A 176 4.08 -3.77 -7.83
C ILE A 176 4.41 -2.33 -7.46
N GLY A 177 3.80 -1.35 -8.14
CA GLY A 177 3.91 0.07 -7.78
C GLY A 177 3.46 0.33 -6.35
N ASP A 178 2.32 -0.23 -5.93
CA ASP A 178 1.80 -0.11 -4.57
C ASP A 178 2.79 -0.66 -3.55
N LEU A 179 3.31 -1.86 -3.79
CA LEU A 179 4.30 -2.47 -2.93
C LEU A 179 5.52 -1.58 -2.75
N VAL A 180 6.10 -1.09 -3.84
CA VAL A 180 7.30 -0.24 -3.82
C VAL A 180 7.01 1.06 -3.09
N VAL A 181 5.86 1.70 -3.36
CA VAL A 181 5.49 2.95 -2.73
C VAL A 181 5.22 2.77 -1.23
N THR A 182 4.47 1.73 -0.85
CA THR A 182 4.19 1.41 0.56
C THR A 182 5.46 1.10 1.34
N VAL A 183 6.33 0.23 0.83
CA VAL A 183 7.62 -0.10 1.47
C VAL A 183 8.51 1.14 1.56
N GLY A 184 8.57 1.94 0.49
CA GLY A 184 9.41 3.13 0.48
C GLY A 184 8.93 4.23 1.42
N ILE A 185 7.62 4.48 1.53
CA ILE A 185 7.07 5.41 2.52
C ILE A 185 7.35 4.88 3.93
N TYR A 186 7.11 3.59 4.16
CA TYR A 186 7.35 2.96 5.46
C TYR A 186 8.81 3.11 5.90
N ALA A 187 9.76 2.81 5.00
CA ALA A 187 11.19 2.98 5.24
C ALA A 187 11.62 4.45 5.37
N ALA A 188 11.03 5.36 4.58
CA ALA A 188 11.36 6.79 4.62
C ALA A 188 10.98 7.47 5.94
N VAL A 189 9.95 6.98 6.63
CA VAL A 189 9.59 7.48 7.96
C VAL A 189 10.53 6.93 9.05
N GLY A 190 11.42 5.99 8.70
CA GLY A 190 12.38 5.38 9.62
C GLY A 190 11.79 4.24 10.44
N PHE A 191 10.59 3.74 10.09
CA PHE A 191 10.00 2.59 10.75
C PHE A 191 10.75 1.31 10.44
N GLU A 192 10.75 0.42 11.42
CA GLU A 192 11.46 -0.84 11.36
C GLU A 192 10.67 -1.86 10.53
N ILE A 193 11.28 -2.38 9.48
CA ILE A 193 10.69 -3.46 8.70
C ILE A 193 10.80 -4.72 9.54
N SER A 194 9.69 -5.09 10.18
CA SER A 194 9.53 -6.32 10.94
C SER A 194 8.77 -7.40 10.15
N PRO A 195 8.79 -8.67 10.58
CA PRO A 195 7.93 -9.70 10.02
C PRO A 195 6.45 -9.32 10.12
N ALA A 196 6.06 -8.64 11.20
CA ALA A 196 4.72 -8.11 11.39
C ALA A 196 4.40 -7.04 10.33
N ALA A 197 5.31 -6.08 10.09
CA ALA A 197 5.17 -5.12 9.00
C ALA A 197 5.04 -5.82 7.62
N THR A 198 5.82 -6.88 7.39
CA THR A 198 5.77 -7.69 6.17
C THR A 198 4.40 -8.35 5.98
N ILE A 199 3.80 -8.89 7.05
CA ILE A 199 2.43 -9.41 7.01
C ILE A 199 1.45 -8.30 6.63
N GLY A 200 1.58 -7.10 7.21
CA GLY A 200 0.76 -5.94 6.84
C GLY A 200 0.89 -5.58 5.35
N ILE A 201 2.12 -5.54 4.84
CA ILE A 201 2.43 -5.25 3.42
C ILE A 201 1.84 -6.32 2.49
N LEU A 202 1.96 -7.61 2.81
CA LEU A 202 1.37 -8.67 1.98
C LEU A 202 -0.17 -8.66 2.04
N THR A 203 -0.73 -8.35 3.22
CA THR A 203 -2.17 -8.26 3.42
C THR A 203 -2.78 -7.17 2.57
N ILE A 204 -2.13 -6.01 2.45
CA ILE A 204 -2.65 -4.93 1.62
C ILE A 204 -2.69 -5.30 0.13
N LEU A 205 -1.73 -6.06 -0.39
CA LEU A 205 -1.77 -6.45 -1.81
C LEU A 205 -3.06 -7.18 -2.18
N SER A 206 -3.61 -7.98 -1.25
CA SER A 206 -4.91 -8.63 -1.44
C SER A 206 -6.07 -7.62 -1.47
N TYR A 207 -6.00 -6.59 -0.64
CA TYR A 207 -6.97 -5.50 -0.60
C TYR A 207 -6.92 -4.63 -1.87
N SER A 208 -5.73 -4.21 -2.31
CA SER A 208 -5.53 -3.43 -3.54
C SER A 208 -5.99 -4.23 -4.77
N LEU A 209 -5.72 -5.54 -4.79
CA LEU A 209 -6.20 -6.44 -5.84
C LEU A 209 -7.73 -6.48 -5.89
N TYR A 210 -8.42 -6.52 -4.74
CA TYR A 210 -9.89 -6.53 -4.69
C TYR A 210 -10.48 -5.28 -5.34
N ASP A 211 -10.00 -4.08 -4.99
CA ASP A 211 -10.48 -2.83 -5.60
C ASP A 211 -10.18 -2.80 -7.11
N THR A 212 -8.96 -3.18 -7.50
CA THR A 212 -8.56 -3.29 -8.91
C THR A 212 -9.48 -4.20 -9.71
N VAL A 213 -9.84 -5.38 -9.18
CA VAL A 213 -10.73 -6.33 -9.86
C VAL A 213 -12.11 -5.72 -10.07
N VAL A 214 -12.67 -5.02 -9.09
CA VAL A 214 -14.00 -4.40 -9.22
C VAL A 214 -14.00 -3.29 -10.26
N VAL A 215 -12.98 -2.42 -10.26
CA VAL A 215 -12.84 -1.37 -11.28
C VAL A 215 -12.66 -1.98 -12.66
N PHE A 216 -11.86 -3.04 -12.78
CA PHE A 216 -11.56 -3.69 -14.06
C PHE A 216 -12.74 -4.48 -14.60
N ASP A 217 -13.56 -5.07 -13.72
CA ASP A 217 -14.82 -5.70 -14.11
C ASP A 217 -15.78 -4.66 -14.69
N LYS A 218 -15.88 -3.48 -14.07
CA LYS A 218 -16.69 -2.39 -14.62
C LYS A 218 -16.14 -1.82 -15.93
N ILE A 219 -14.81 -1.75 -16.08
CA ILE A 219 -14.17 -1.38 -17.34
C ILE A 219 -14.53 -2.40 -18.43
N ARG A 220 -14.44 -3.69 -18.12
CA ARG A 220 -14.82 -4.76 -19.04
C ARG A 220 -16.30 -4.70 -19.42
N GLU A 221 -17.19 -4.49 -18.44
CA GLU A 221 -18.63 -4.31 -18.68
C GLU A 221 -18.87 -3.14 -19.63
N ASN A 222 -18.38 -1.93 -19.30
CA ASN A 222 -18.56 -0.77 -20.15
C ASN A 222 -17.96 -0.97 -21.55
N THR A 223 -16.76 -1.53 -21.66
CA THR A 223 -16.10 -1.71 -22.97
C THR A 223 -16.68 -2.87 -23.80
N ALA A 224 -17.40 -3.80 -23.18
CA ALA A 224 -18.08 -4.90 -23.87
C ALA A 224 -19.54 -4.55 -24.25
N GLU A 225 -20.29 -3.94 -23.33
CA GLU A 225 -21.68 -3.50 -23.56
C GLU A 225 -21.76 -2.37 -24.59
N ASP A 226 -20.78 -1.46 -24.58
CA ASP A 226 -20.74 -0.35 -25.51
C ASP A 226 -20.45 -0.80 -26.96
N GLY A 227 -19.76 -1.93 -27.14
CA GLY A 227 -19.55 -2.57 -28.44
C GLY A 227 -19.03 -1.64 -29.56
N GLN A 228 -19.33 -2.00 -30.81
CA GLN A 228 -18.99 -1.19 -32.01
C GLN A 228 -19.95 -0.01 -32.22
N GLU A 229 -21.08 0.03 -31.50
CA GLU A 229 -22.15 1.03 -31.65
C GLU A 229 -22.03 2.17 -30.64
N SER A 230 -21.05 2.09 -29.73
CA SER A 230 -20.77 3.16 -28.77
C SER A 230 -20.53 4.48 -29.47
N ARG A 231 -21.13 5.53 -28.91
CA ARG A 231 -20.75 6.91 -29.23
C ARG A 231 -19.57 7.39 -28.38
N ARG A 232 -18.99 6.55 -27.53
CA ARG A 232 -17.85 6.85 -26.65
C ARG A 232 -16.59 6.18 -27.19
N THR A 233 -15.48 6.88 -27.13
CA THR A 233 -14.16 6.29 -27.35
C THR A 233 -13.83 5.29 -26.24
N PHE A 234 -12.91 4.36 -26.51
CA PHE A 234 -12.48 3.38 -25.53
C PHE A 234 -12.01 4.03 -24.22
N ALA A 235 -11.19 5.09 -24.32
CA ALA A 235 -10.70 5.84 -23.17
C ALA A 235 -11.83 6.49 -22.36
N GLU A 236 -12.89 6.97 -23.01
CA GLU A 236 -14.07 7.52 -22.33
C GLU A 236 -14.88 6.43 -21.61
N SER A 237 -15.01 5.23 -22.19
CA SER A 237 -15.68 4.11 -21.53
C SER A 237 -14.89 3.60 -20.31
N VAL A 238 -13.56 3.55 -20.40
CA VAL A 238 -12.68 3.28 -19.24
C VAL A 238 -12.86 4.37 -18.18
N ASN A 239 -12.85 5.65 -18.59
CA ASN A 239 -13.01 6.76 -17.65
C ASN A 239 -14.38 6.74 -16.96
N LEU A 240 -15.45 6.39 -17.68
CA LEU A 240 -16.77 6.26 -17.08
C LEU A 240 -16.79 5.13 -16.05
N ALA A 241 -16.17 3.99 -16.34
CA ALA A 241 -16.11 2.87 -15.41
C ALA A 241 -15.46 3.27 -14.09
N VAL A 242 -14.32 3.98 -14.15
CA VAL A 242 -13.64 4.51 -12.96
C VAL A 242 -14.55 5.46 -12.17
N ASN A 243 -15.30 6.34 -12.83
CA ASN A 243 -16.24 7.24 -12.15
C ASN A 243 -17.40 6.48 -11.49
N GLN A 244 -17.93 5.44 -12.16
CA GLN A 244 -19.01 4.60 -11.64
C GLN A 244 -18.61 3.83 -10.39
N THR A 245 -17.36 3.41 -10.29
CA THR A 245 -16.84 2.67 -9.13
C THR A 245 -16.23 3.57 -8.06
N LEU A 246 -15.92 4.83 -8.36
CA LEU A 246 -15.20 5.73 -7.46
C LEU A 246 -15.79 5.82 -6.04
N VAL A 247 -17.11 5.98 -5.91
CA VAL A 247 -17.76 6.07 -4.60
C VAL A 247 -17.66 4.74 -3.84
N ARG A 248 -17.75 3.62 -4.55
CA ARG A 248 -17.56 2.29 -3.94
C ARG A 248 -16.13 2.15 -3.43
N SER A 249 -15.14 2.42 -4.26
CA SER A 249 -13.71 2.34 -3.91
C SER A 249 -13.39 3.23 -2.71
N ILE A 250 -13.84 4.49 -2.70
CA ILE A 250 -13.66 5.39 -1.55
C ILE A 250 -14.32 4.81 -0.30
N ASN A 251 -15.56 4.33 -0.40
CA ASN A 251 -16.27 3.79 0.77
C ASN A 251 -15.58 2.54 1.32
N THR A 252 -15.14 1.61 0.47
CA THR A 252 -14.42 0.42 0.91
C THR A 252 -13.09 0.78 1.57
N SER A 253 -12.40 1.81 1.06
CA SER A 253 -11.11 2.26 1.61
C SER A 253 -11.26 2.98 2.93
N VAL A 254 -12.28 3.84 3.07
CA VAL A 254 -12.56 4.51 4.35
C VAL A 254 -13.00 3.49 5.40
N VAL A 255 -13.87 2.54 5.06
CA VAL A 255 -14.33 1.51 5.99
C VAL A 255 -13.19 0.60 6.44
N ALA A 256 -12.22 0.31 5.57
CA ALA A 256 -11.03 -0.45 5.94
C ALA A 256 -10.01 0.40 6.73
N ALA A 257 -9.80 1.65 6.34
CA ALA A 257 -8.80 2.53 6.95
C ALA A 257 -9.17 2.99 8.35
N LEU A 258 -10.46 3.20 8.66
CA LEU A 258 -10.88 3.74 9.96
C LEU A 258 -10.52 2.83 11.14
N PRO A 259 -10.84 1.52 11.15
CA PRO A 259 -10.40 0.62 12.23
C PRO A 259 -8.89 0.49 12.31
N VAL A 260 -8.21 0.42 11.16
CA VAL A 260 -6.74 0.33 11.10
C VAL A 260 -6.09 1.58 11.68
N ALA A 261 -6.62 2.77 11.35
CA ALA A 261 -6.19 4.03 11.93
C ALA A 261 -6.48 4.08 13.44
N ALA A 262 -7.64 3.58 13.89
CA ALA A 262 -7.94 3.49 15.32
C ALA A 262 -6.94 2.59 16.05
N ILE A 263 -6.58 1.43 15.49
CA ILE A 263 -5.54 0.56 16.06
C ILE A 263 -4.17 1.26 16.04
N LEU A 264 -3.83 1.96 14.95
CA LEU A 264 -2.58 2.70 14.87
C LEU A 264 -2.49 3.81 15.93
N PHE A 265 -3.52 4.64 16.09
CA PHE A 265 -3.48 5.76 17.03
C PHE A 265 -3.68 5.35 18.49
N ILE A 266 -4.63 4.44 18.76
CA ILE A 266 -4.96 4.00 20.12
C ILE A 266 -3.97 2.91 20.57
N GLY A 267 -3.74 1.90 19.72
CA GLY A 267 -2.85 0.78 20.02
C GLY A 267 -1.39 1.17 20.09
N ALA A 268 -0.89 2.01 19.17
CA ALA A 268 0.50 2.46 19.23
C ALA A 268 0.69 3.62 20.22
N GLY A 269 -0.24 4.57 20.25
CA GLY A 269 -0.09 5.79 21.05
C GLY A 269 -0.37 5.59 22.54
N VAL A 270 -1.43 4.85 22.89
CA VAL A 270 -1.89 4.73 24.29
C VAL A 270 -1.46 3.41 24.93
N LEU A 271 -1.40 2.32 24.15
CA LEU A 271 -1.11 0.98 24.68
C LEU A 271 0.35 0.54 24.49
N GLY A 272 1.16 1.28 23.74
CA GLY A 272 2.57 0.94 23.49
C GLY A 272 2.74 -0.42 22.80
N ALA A 273 1.79 -0.82 21.96
CA ALA A 273 1.84 -2.11 21.27
C ALA A 273 2.58 -1.97 19.93
N ASP A 274 3.91 -2.10 19.94
CA ASP A 274 4.77 -1.90 18.76
C ASP A 274 4.39 -2.81 17.58
N THR A 275 4.07 -4.08 17.84
CA THR A 275 3.65 -5.00 16.78
C THR A 275 2.34 -4.56 16.10
N LEU A 276 1.41 -3.98 16.87
CA LEU A 276 0.16 -3.45 16.32
C LEU A 276 0.39 -2.16 15.53
N ARG A 277 1.34 -1.32 15.99
CA ARG A 277 1.78 -0.13 15.26
C ARG A 277 2.32 -0.51 13.88
N ASP A 278 3.23 -1.47 13.83
CA ASP A 278 3.91 -1.89 12.59
C ASP A 278 2.91 -2.39 11.55
N ILE A 279 2.04 -3.32 11.95
CA ILE A 279 1.02 -3.90 11.06
C ILE A 279 0.05 -2.81 10.61
N SER A 280 -0.46 -2.00 11.55
CA SER A 280 -1.52 -1.03 11.25
C SER A 280 -1.01 0.11 10.37
N LEU A 281 0.24 0.53 10.56
CA LEU A 281 0.84 1.55 9.70
C LEU A 281 1.03 1.04 8.27
N ALA A 282 1.57 -0.17 8.12
CA ALA A 282 1.75 -0.80 6.80
C ALA A 282 0.40 -0.93 6.07
N LEU A 283 -0.64 -1.39 6.78
CA LEU A 283 -2.00 -1.48 6.25
C LEU A 283 -2.56 -0.10 5.88
N LEU A 284 -2.40 0.92 6.73
CA LEU A 284 -2.96 2.25 6.48
C LEU A 284 -2.33 2.90 5.24
N ILE A 285 -1.00 2.93 5.17
CA ILE A 285 -0.27 3.45 4.00
C ILE A 285 -0.72 2.68 2.75
N GLY A 286 -0.74 1.35 2.87
CA GLY A 286 -1.16 0.47 1.80
C GLY A 286 -2.57 0.76 1.28
N ILE A 287 -3.56 0.95 2.17
CA ILE A 287 -4.96 1.23 1.77
C ILE A 287 -5.01 2.52 0.97
N LEU A 288 -4.33 3.57 1.43
CA LEU A 288 -4.30 4.87 0.76
C LEU A 288 -3.64 4.77 -0.62
N VAL A 289 -2.47 4.11 -0.70
CA VAL A 289 -1.71 3.93 -1.94
C VAL A 289 -2.48 3.09 -2.95
N GLY A 290 -3.03 1.94 -2.55
CA GLY A 290 -3.75 1.04 -3.46
C GLY A 290 -5.06 1.62 -4.00
N THR A 291 -5.78 2.38 -3.17
CA THR A 291 -6.99 3.10 -3.61
C THR A 291 -6.63 4.16 -4.67
N TRP A 292 -5.53 4.88 -4.44
CA TRP A 292 -5.06 5.88 -5.38
C TRP A 292 -4.55 5.24 -6.67
N SER A 293 -3.71 4.22 -6.59
CA SER A 293 -3.10 3.61 -7.78
C SER A 293 -4.14 2.95 -8.69
N THR A 294 -5.18 2.32 -8.15
CA THR A 294 -6.24 1.68 -8.93
C THR A 294 -6.92 2.69 -9.86
N VAL A 295 -7.29 3.86 -9.32
CA VAL A 295 -8.01 4.92 -10.02
C VAL A 295 -7.10 5.71 -10.96
N PHE A 296 -5.91 6.08 -10.49
CA PHE A 296 -5.04 7.05 -11.16
C PHE A 296 -3.93 6.42 -12.00
N VAL A 297 -3.59 5.14 -11.79
CA VAL A 297 -2.50 4.44 -12.49
C VAL A 297 -3.03 3.23 -13.25
N ALA A 298 -3.67 2.27 -12.58
CA ALA A 298 -4.05 0.99 -13.16
C ALA A 298 -5.03 1.14 -14.34
N ALA A 299 -6.14 1.88 -14.14
CA ALA A 299 -7.14 2.09 -15.19
C ALA A 299 -6.59 2.91 -16.39
N PRO A 300 -5.88 4.04 -16.20
CA PRO A 300 -5.23 4.73 -17.31
C PRO A 300 -4.16 3.91 -18.03
N LEU A 301 -3.40 3.08 -17.31
CA LEU A 301 -2.39 2.17 -17.88
C LEU A 301 -3.06 1.12 -18.76
N TYR A 302 -4.16 0.54 -18.31
CA TYR A 302 -4.94 -0.37 -19.12
C TYR A 302 -5.47 0.30 -20.40
N SER A 303 -6.01 1.53 -20.29
CA SER A 303 -6.47 2.31 -21.44
C SER A 303 -5.35 2.46 -22.47
N GLN A 304 -4.17 2.90 -22.04
CA GLN A 304 -3.02 3.10 -22.90
C GLN A 304 -2.55 1.82 -23.60
N LEU A 305 -2.55 0.67 -22.91
CA LEU A 305 -2.13 -0.61 -23.49
C LEU A 305 -3.09 -1.12 -24.59
N ARG A 306 -4.37 -0.71 -24.53
CA ARG A 306 -5.44 -1.13 -25.45
C ARG A 306 -5.68 -0.14 -26.59
N GLU A 307 -5.52 1.16 -26.37
CA GLU A 307 -5.74 2.23 -27.36
C GLU A 307 -4.99 2.01 -28.68
N GLY A 308 -3.81 1.38 -28.63
CA GLY A 308 -3.00 1.06 -29.81
C GLY A 308 -3.53 -0.11 -30.67
N GLU A 309 -4.58 -0.81 -30.25
CA GLU A 309 -5.13 -1.92 -31.01
C GLU A 309 -5.89 -1.44 -32.25
N PRO A 310 -5.71 -2.08 -33.42
CA PRO A 310 -6.34 -1.62 -34.67
C PRO A 310 -7.86 -1.53 -34.60
N ALA A 311 -8.51 -2.45 -33.88
CA ALA A 311 -9.97 -2.46 -33.74
C ALA A 311 -10.47 -1.25 -32.92
N ILE A 312 -9.80 -0.94 -31.80
CA ILE A 312 -10.13 0.21 -30.95
C ILE A 312 -9.84 1.51 -31.69
N SER A 313 -8.65 1.66 -32.27
CA SER A 313 -8.25 2.88 -32.95
C SER A 313 -9.19 3.24 -34.11
N ARG A 314 -9.64 2.24 -34.88
CA ARG A 314 -10.64 2.46 -35.96
C ARG A 314 -11.99 2.90 -35.41
N HIS A 315 -12.46 2.28 -34.33
CA HIS A 315 -13.72 2.66 -33.68
C HIS A 315 -13.63 4.09 -33.12
N ASP A 316 -12.58 4.41 -32.38
CA ASP A 316 -12.38 5.74 -31.81
C ASP A 316 -12.30 6.83 -32.89
N GLN A 317 -11.58 6.58 -33.99
CA GLN A 317 -11.56 7.51 -35.13
C GLN A 317 -12.93 7.69 -35.78
N LYS A 318 -13.74 6.62 -35.89
CA LYS A 318 -15.10 6.71 -36.40
C LYS A 318 -15.96 7.60 -35.50
N VAL A 319 -15.92 7.36 -34.18
CA VAL A 319 -16.65 8.15 -33.18
C VAL A 319 -16.26 9.63 -33.25
N LEU A 320 -14.95 9.94 -33.33
CA LEU A 320 -14.48 11.32 -33.42
C LEU A 320 -14.95 12.01 -34.72
N LYS A 321 -14.86 11.33 -35.86
CA LYS A 321 -15.35 11.87 -37.15
C LYS A 321 -16.86 12.10 -37.16
N GLU A 322 -17.64 11.21 -36.55
CA GLU A 322 -19.09 11.38 -36.43
C GLU A 322 -19.45 12.58 -35.54
N ARG A 323 -18.71 12.79 -34.45
CA ARG A 323 -18.86 13.97 -33.58
C ARG A 323 -18.48 15.27 -34.29
N GLU A 324 -17.38 15.29 -35.03
CA GLU A 324 -16.97 16.44 -35.84
C GLU A 324 -18.03 16.80 -36.89
N ARG A 325 -18.58 15.79 -37.59
CA ARG A 325 -19.68 15.99 -38.53
C ARG A 325 -20.91 16.57 -37.85
N ALA A 326 -21.34 16.00 -36.72
CA ALA A 326 -22.49 16.51 -35.97
C ALA A 326 -22.30 17.97 -35.51
N ALA A 327 -21.10 18.32 -35.04
CA ALA A 327 -20.77 19.70 -34.66
C ALA A 327 -20.81 20.66 -35.86
N SER A 328 -20.25 20.26 -37.00
CA SER A 328 -20.27 21.10 -38.22
C SER A 328 -21.69 21.37 -38.76
N VAL A 329 -22.60 20.41 -38.61
CA VAL A 329 -24.01 20.55 -39.00
C VAL A 329 -24.75 21.52 -38.06
N SER A 330 -24.46 21.49 -36.75
CA SER A 330 -25.10 22.44 -35.82
C SER A 330 -24.62 23.87 -36.05
N THR A 331 -23.33 24.08 -36.31
CA THR A 331 -22.78 25.41 -36.62
C THR A 331 -23.28 25.97 -37.97
N GLY A 332 -23.54 25.09 -38.95
CA GLY A 332 -24.13 25.49 -40.24
C GLY A 332 -25.62 25.83 -40.18
N ALA A 333 -26.38 25.21 -39.27
CA ALA A 333 -27.81 25.48 -39.07
C ALA A 333 -28.08 26.81 -38.33
N GLU A 334 -27.14 27.25 -37.48
CA GLU A 334 -27.22 28.53 -36.74
C GLU A 334 -26.89 29.76 -37.62
N ALA A 335 -26.35 29.54 -38.83
CA ALA A 335 -25.94 30.59 -39.77
C ALA A 335 -27.02 30.96 -40.81
N LEU A 336 -28.21 30.36 -40.76
CA LEU A 336 -29.34 30.74 -41.62
C LEU A 336 -30.08 31.93 -41.00
N PRO A 337 -30.12 33.11 -41.64
CA PRO A 337 -30.93 34.21 -41.14
C PRO A 337 -32.40 33.81 -41.23
N THR A 338 -33.13 33.92 -40.12
CA THR A 338 -34.59 33.92 -40.11
C THR A 338 -35.06 35.06 -41.00
N ALA A 339 -35.63 34.72 -42.16
CA ALA A 339 -36.29 35.66 -43.06
C ALA A 339 -37.61 36.17 -42.47
#